data_AF-A0A9W4LVD9-F1
#
_entry.id   AF-A0A9W4LVD9-F1
#
_cell.length_a   1.000
_cell.length_b   1.000
_cell.length_c   1.000
_cell.angle_alpha   90.00
_cell.angle_beta   90.00
_cell.angle_gamma   90.00
#
_symmetry.space_group_name_H-M   'P 1'
#
loop_
_entity.id
_entity.type
_entity.pdbx_description
1 polymer ?
#
loop_
_entity_poly.entity_id
_entity_poly.type
_entity_poly.pdbx_seq_one_letter_code
_entity_poly.pdbx_strand_id
1 'polypeptide(L)'
;MRLRHLLASVMFAGVTAGILVSPTLAQQPTSPPAQPPSQPATTSRPNILVIFGDDIGQTNLSTYSFGLMGYRTPNIDRIANEGLKFTDYYAEQSCTAGRSTFLTGQSTLRTGLSKVGLPGANVGLQATDATIASALKSLGYATGQFGKNHLGDRDEFLPTAHGFDEFFGNLYHLNAEEEPENFNYPQDPAFRQKFGPRGVIKSSADGRVEDTGPLTRKRMETVDDETSGAAIDFIERQAQADKPFFVWMNTTRMHFRTHVRPENRSKPGLTALTEYADGMIETDKVIGTILNKLDQLKLTENTIVIYTTDNGPHQNSWPDAGTTPFRSEKNTNWEGAFRVPAMIRWPGHIQPGSVANGVFSGLDWFPTLLAAAGDVDIKERLLKGTAINGKQYKNHLDGYNQLDYLTGKTDSSARKEFFYFNDDGQLVAMRYENWKLVFSEQRATGTLRIWAEPFTPLRVPKMFDLRADPYERADLTSNTYYDWVLDRAYLVVPAQAYVAQFLETFKEYPPAQRPASFSIDQIQEQLEQQFKNTGGGQ
;
A
#
# COMPACT_ATOMS: atom_id res chain seq x y z
N MET A 1 37.23 70.82 3.42
CA MET A 1 36.34 71.11 4.56
C MET A 1 36.04 69.77 5.23
N ARG A 2 36.89 69.31 6.17
CA ARG A 2 36.61 69.17 7.63
C ARG A 2 35.22 68.55 7.91
N LEU A 3 35.01 67.48 8.69
CA LEU A 3 35.83 66.75 9.68
C LEU A 3 35.05 65.48 10.15
N ARG A 4 35.74 64.32 10.26
CA ARG A 4 35.79 63.25 11.30
C ARG A 4 34.50 62.80 12.07
N HIS A 5 34.33 61.55 12.53
CA HIS A 5 35.21 60.55 13.17
C HIS A 5 34.66 59.11 12.96
N LEU A 6 35.29 57.94 13.22
CA LEU A 6 36.62 57.38 13.51
C LEU A 6 36.38 56.15 14.42
N LEU A 7 37.09 55.03 14.19
CA LEU A 7 37.55 53.98 15.14
C LEU A 7 37.51 52.60 14.47
N ALA A 8 38.44 51.67 14.64
CA ALA A 8 39.89 51.65 14.84
C ALA A 8 40.28 50.16 14.73
N SER A 9 41.38 49.88 14.03
CA SER A 9 41.98 48.56 13.89
C SER A 9 42.86 48.24 15.09
N VAL A 10 42.88 46.99 15.57
CA VAL A 10 44.00 46.45 16.37
C VAL A 10 44.21 44.96 16.03
N MET A 11 45.38 44.64 15.49
CA MET A 11 45.98 43.32 15.53
C MET A 11 46.56 43.06 16.92
N PHE A 12 46.49 41.81 17.39
CA PHE A 12 47.43 41.30 18.39
C PHE A 12 47.86 39.87 18.03
N ALA A 13 49.17 39.69 17.93
CA ALA A 13 49.83 38.39 17.91
C ALA A 13 49.97 37.88 19.35
N GLY A 14 49.76 36.58 19.55
CA GLY A 14 49.99 35.89 20.83
C GLY A 14 50.53 34.48 20.58
N VAL A 15 51.78 34.26 20.99
CA VAL A 15 52.47 32.97 21.10
C VAL A 15 52.17 32.34 22.46
N THR A 16 52.32 31.00 22.56
CA THR A 16 52.31 30.07 23.73
C THR A 16 51.07 29.19 23.81
N ALA A 17 51.09 27.89 24.11
CA ALA A 17 52.15 26.90 24.34
C ALA A 17 51.53 25.51 24.03
N GLY A 18 52.33 24.60 23.49
CA GLY A 18 51.89 23.22 23.22
C GLY A 18 51.74 22.40 24.50
N ILE A 19 50.55 21.87 24.73
CA ILE A 19 50.30 20.75 25.65
C ILE A 19 49.99 19.53 24.79
N LEU A 20 50.93 18.58 24.76
CA LEU A 20 50.73 17.24 24.22
C LEU A 20 49.79 16.48 25.14
N VAL A 21 48.55 16.29 24.72
CA VAL A 21 47.63 15.31 25.32
C VAL A 21 47.69 14.05 24.47
N SER A 22 48.29 13.00 25.02
CA SER A 22 48.26 11.65 24.45
C SER A 22 46.80 11.17 24.32
N PRO A 23 46.35 10.66 23.16
CA PRO A 23 45.07 9.99 23.10
C PRO A 23 45.20 8.62 23.76
N THR A 24 44.60 8.46 24.93
CA THR A 24 44.23 7.15 25.46
C THR A 24 43.24 6.52 24.48
N LEU A 25 43.66 5.44 23.80
CA LEU A 25 42.77 4.58 23.03
C LEU A 25 41.66 4.06 23.96
N ALA A 26 40.45 4.57 23.78
CA ALA A 26 39.25 3.96 24.32
C ALA A 26 39.02 2.63 23.57
N GLN A 27 39.10 1.51 24.30
CA GLN A 27 38.68 0.21 23.81
C GLN A 27 37.20 0.26 23.44
N GLN A 28 36.89 -0.01 22.17
CA GLN A 28 35.53 -0.26 21.72
C GLN A 28 34.96 -1.49 22.45
N PRO A 29 33.66 -1.49 22.84
CA PRO A 29 33.01 -2.69 23.31
C PRO A 29 32.99 -3.73 22.18
N THR A 30 33.63 -4.87 22.41
CA THR A 30 33.57 -6.03 21.51
C THR A 30 32.15 -6.59 21.53
N SER A 31 31.47 -6.54 20.39
CA SER A 31 30.23 -7.28 20.15
C SER A 31 30.44 -8.78 20.40
N PRO A 32 29.44 -9.52 20.90
CA PRO A 32 29.53 -10.97 21.05
C PRO A 32 29.79 -11.62 19.68
N PRO A 33 30.52 -12.74 19.62
CA PRO A 33 30.77 -13.45 18.37
C PRO A 33 29.44 -13.86 17.73
N ALA A 34 29.28 -13.50 16.46
CA ALA A 34 28.16 -13.93 15.64
C ALA A 34 28.10 -15.47 15.63
N GLN A 35 26.92 -16.02 15.90
CA GLN A 35 26.68 -17.45 15.70
C GLN A 35 26.94 -17.79 14.22
N PRO A 36 27.55 -18.95 13.92
CA PRO A 36 27.74 -19.37 12.54
C PRO A 36 26.37 -19.46 11.84
N PRO A 37 26.28 -19.10 10.55
CA PRO A 37 25.04 -19.19 9.81
C PRO A 37 24.51 -20.63 9.91
N SER A 38 23.27 -20.77 10.35
CA SER A 38 22.51 -22.00 10.24
C SER A 38 22.56 -22.44 8.77
N GLN A 39 22.91 -23.71 8.55
CA GLN A 39 22.83 -24.31 7.21
C GLN A 39 21.41 -24.11 6.65
N PRO A 40 21.24 -23.76 5.37
CA PRO A 40 19.92 -23.61 4.79
C PRO A 40 19.16 -24.92 4.96
N ALA A 41 18.02 -24.84 5.66
CA ALA A 41 17.08 -25.93 5.72
C ALA A 41 16.67 -26.30 4.29
N THR A 42 16.50 -27.60 4.08
CA THR A 42 16.04 -28.26 2.84
C THR A 42 15.11 -27.41 1.98
N THR A 43 15.34 -27.46 0.66
CA THR A 43 14.62 -27.02 -0.55
C THR A 43 13.07 -26.97 -0.51
N SER A 44 12.47 -26.44 0.54
CA SER A 44 11.03 -26.26 0.72
C SER A 44 10.66 -24.83 0.33
N ARG A 45 9.48 -24.67 -0.27
CA ARG A 45 8.99 -23.33 -0.66
C ARG A 45 8.73 -22.50 0.61
N PRO A 46 9.04 -21.19 0.62
CA PRO A 46 8.82 -20.37 1.80
C PRO A 46 7.33 -20.18 2.05
N ASN A 47 6.94 -20.12 3.32
CA ASN A 47 5.65 -19.53 3.69
C ASN A 47 5.65 -18.04 3.38
N ILE A 48 4.48 -17.48 3.11
CA ILE A 48 4.32 -16.07 2.76
C ILE A 48 3.22 -15.48 3.64
N LEU A 49 3.58 -14.49 4.46
CA LEU A 49 2.66 -13.69 5.25
C LEU A 49 2.77 -12.24 4.80
N VAL A 50 1.70 -11.70 4.24
CA VAL A 50 1.61 -10.29 3.88
C VAL A 50 0.59 -9.62 4.80
N ILE A 51 1.01 -8.54 5.45
CA ILE A 51 0.21 -7.77 6.38
C ILE A 51 0.00 -6.37 5.80
N PHE A 52 -1.26 -5.96 5.65
CA PHE A 52 -1.61 -4.59 5.29
C PHE A 52 -2.22 -3.87 6.49
N GLY A 53 -1.71 -2.67 6.77
CA GLY A 53 -2.50 -1.64 7.42
C GLY A 53 -3.34 -0.85 6.41
N ASP A 54 -4.19 0.04 6.89
CA ASP A 54 -5.09 0.86 6.06
C ASP A 54 -4.97 2.35 6.43
N ASP A 55 -4.78 3.23 5.44
CA ASP A 55 -4.60 4.67 5.62
C ASP A 55 -3.39 5.09 6.52
N ILE A 56 -2.24 4.43 6.36
CA ILE A 56 -1.03 4.66 7.21
C ILE A 56 0.10 5.33 6.41
N GLY A 57 0.50 6.54 6.79
CA GLY A 57 1.67 7.20 6.20
C GLY A 57 3.00 6.74 6.80
N GLN A 58 4.12 7.00 6.13
CA GLN A 58 5.45 6.55 6.61
C GLN A 58 5.73 7.02 8.04
N THR A 59 5.45 8.29 8.34
CA THR A 59 5.73 8.88 9.67
C THR A 59 4.93 8.22 10.79
N ASN A 60 3.83 7.52 10.48
CA ASN A 60 3.02 6.85 11.48
C ASN A 60 3.70 5.60 12.08
N LEU A 61 4.78 5.09 11.48
CA LEU A 61 5.57 3.98 12.01
C LEU A 61 6.90 4.47 12.58
N SER A 62 7.29 3.98 13.76
CA SER A 62 8.49 4.48 14.44
C SER A 62 9.81 4.12 13.74
N THR A 63 9.85 3.11 12.87
CA THR A 63 11.03 2.82 12.04
C THR A 63 11.33 3.91 10.98
N TYR A 64 10.33 4.73 10.61
CA TYR A 64 10.49 5.89 9.73
C TYR A 64 10.56 7.20 10.51
N SER A 65 9.86 7.30 11.64
CA SER A 65 9.70 8.56 12.37
C SER A 65 10.51 8.68 13.66
N PHE A 66 11.14 7.60 14.11
CA PHE A 66 11.89 7.53 15.37
C PHE A 66 11.06 7.90 16.61
N GLY A 67 9.73 7.78 16.51
CA GLY A 67 8.78 8.11 17.57
C GLY A 67 8.23 9.54 17.53
N LEU A 68 8.43 10.27 16.42
CA LEU A 68 7.95 11.65 16.23
C LEU A 68 6.46 11.83 16.54
N MET A 69 5.64 10.81 16.27
CA MET A 69 4.18 10.85 16.47
C MET A 69 3.75 10.70 17.94
N GLY A 70 4.69 10.57 18.88
CA GLY A 70 4.40 10.42 20.32
C GLY A 70 4.17 8.98 20.77
N TYR A 71 4.29 8.01 19.87
CA TYR A 71 4.20 6.56 20.15
C TYR A 71 5.25 5.78 19.35
N ARG A 72 5.34 4.47 19.62
CA ARG A 72 6.21 3.52 18.89
C ARG A 72 5.44 2.28 18.46
N THR A 73 5.92 1.66 17.40
CA THR A 73 5.39 0.43 16.77
C THR A 73 6.47 -0.66 16.75
N PRO A 74 6.92 -1.15 17.93
CA PRO A 74 8.08 -2.04 18.02
C PRO A 74 7.90 -3.38 17.26
N ASN A 75 6.68 -3.90 17.13
CA ASN A 75 6.45 -5.17 16.43
C ASN A 75 6.51 -4.98 14.91
N ILE A 76 5.98 -3.88 14.39
CA ILE A 76 6.13 -3.53 12.97
C ILE A 76 7.60 -3.16 12.67
N ASP A 77 8.24 -2.39 13.56
CA ASP A 77 9.65 -2.02 13.44
C ASP A 77 10.57 -3.25 13.41
N ARG A 78 10.20 -4.32 14.12
CA ARG A 78 10.91 -5.60 14.09
C ARG A 78 11.04 -6.17 12.68
N ILE A 79 9.99 -6.08 11.84
CA ILE A 79 10.03 -6.56 10.44
C ILE A 79 11.11 -5.81 9.65
N ALA A 80 11.22 -4.50 9.85
CA ALA A 80 12.26 -3.68 9.23
C ALA A 80 13.67 -3.95 9.79
N ASN A 81 13.80 -4.07 11.11
CA ASN A 81 15.09 -4.28 11.77
C ASN A 81 15.68 -5.66 11.48
N GLU A 82 14.84 -6.68 11.36
CA GLU A 82 15.24 -8.06 11.02
C GLU A 82 15.30 -8.29 9.50
N GLY A 83 14.97 -7.29 8.70
CA GLY A 83 14.88 -7.40 7.25
C GLY A 83 15.29 -6.12 6.54
N LEU A 84 14.45 -5.68 5.62
CA LEU A 84 14.69 -4.53 4.75
C LEU A 84 13.50 -3.58 4.80
N LYS A 85 13.76 -2.26 4.82
CA LYS A 85 12.73 -1.22 4.69
C LYS A 85 12.91 -0.39 3.42
N PHE A 86 11.81 0.02 2.80
CA PHE A 86 11.82 0.76 1.54
C PHE A 86 11.60 2.25 1.77
N THR A 87 12.37 3.11 1.10
CA THR A 87 12.10 4.57 1.10
C THR A 87 11.27 5.02 -0.11
N ASP A 88 11.30 4.24 -1.19
CA ASP A 88 10.64 4.51 -2.47
C ASP A 88 9.66 3.38 -2.86
N TYR A 89 8.79 3.00 -1.92
CA TYR A 89 7.69 2.05 -2.17
C TYR A 89 6.38 2.78 -2.54
N TYR A 90 5.74 2.31 -3.61
CA TYR A 90 4.52 2.88 -4.19
C TYR A 90 3.35 1.90 -4.11
N ALA A 91 2.34 2.28 -3.33
CA ALA A 91 1.00 1.70 -3.44
C ALA A 91 0.17 2.53 -4.43
N GLU A 92 -1.13 2.70 -4.19
CA GLU A 92 -2.01 3.48 -5.06
C GLU A 92 -2.75 4.56 -4.29
N GLN A 93 -3.56 5.37 -4.97
CA GLN A 93 -4.23 6.52 -4.36
C GLN A 93 -5.37 6.18 -3.37
N SER A 94 -5.91 4.95 -3.38
CA SER A 94 -7.02 4.52 -2.52
C SER A 94 -7.00 3.02 -2.20
N CYS A 95 -7.88 2.59 -1.29
CA CYS A 95 -7.85 1.24 -0.74
C CYS A 95 -8.07 0.17 -1.82
N THR A 96 -9.15 0.31 -2.60
CA THR A 96 -9.50 -0.62 -3.68
C THR A 96 -8.38 -0.67 -4.72
N ALA A 97 -7.81 0.49 -5.05
CA ALA A 97 -6.69 0.60 -5.97
C ALA A 97 -5.46 -0.18 -5.47
N GLY A 98 -4.97 0.10 -4.27
CA GLY A 98 -3.75 -0.52 -3.74
C GLY A 98 -3.88 -2.02 -3.49
N ARG A 99 -5.06 -2.46 -3.07
CA ARG A 99 -5.38 -3.87 -2.87
C ARG A 99 -5.45 -4.61 -4.21
N SER A 100 -6.02 -3.98 -5.25
CA SER A 100 -6.12 -4.60 -6.57
C SER A 100 -4.74 -4.79 -7.22
N THR A 101 -3.87 -3.79 -7.13
CA THR A 101 -2.54 -3.81 -7.75
C THR A 101 -1.61 -4.80 -7.05
N PHE A 102 -1.68 -4.89 -5.71
CA PHE A 102 -1.00 -5.94 -4.96
C PHE A 102 -1.44 -7.34 -5.38
N LEU A 103 -2.74 -7.59 -5.39
CA LEU A 103 -3.28 -8.92 -5.58
C LEU A 103 -3.10 -9.42 -7.03
N THR A 104 -3.19 -8.52 -8.01
CA THR A 104 -3.18 -8.88 -9.43
C THR A 104 -1.87 -8.59 -10.14
N GLY A 105 -0.99 -7.76 -9.58
CA GLY A 105 0.20 -7.26 -10.29
C GLY A 105 -0.13 -6.43 -11.53
N GLN A 106 -1.39 -6.01 -11.71
CA GLN A 106 -1.89 -5.23 -12.84
C GLN A 106 -2.25 -3.81 -12.36
N SER A 107 -1.97 -2.80 -13.17
CA SER A 107 -2.40 -1.42 -12.90
C SER A 107 -3.92 -1.31 -12.78
N THR A 108 -4.38 -0.32 -12.03
CA THR A 108 -5.82 -0.09 -11.79
C THR A 108 -6.61 0.15 -13.07
N LEU A 109 -5.98 0.69 -14.12
CA LEU A 109 -6.61 0.83 -15.43
C LEU A 109 -6.93 -0.52 -16.08
N ARG A 110 -6.15 -1.58 -15.83
CA ARG A 110 -6.44 -2.93 -16.36
C ARG A 110 -7.61 -3.58 -15.63
N THR A 111 -7.65 -3.48 -14.30
CA THR A 111 -8.70 -4.11 -13.50
C THR A 111 -9.98 -3.30 -13.43
N GLY A 112 -9.91 -1.99 -13.70
CA GLY A 112 -11.00 -1.03 -13.44
C GLY A 112 -11.22 -0.77 -11.94
N LEU A 113 -10.39 -1.31 -11.05
CA LEU A 113 -10.54 -1.19 -9.60
C LEU A 113 -9.75 0.01 -9.06
N SER A 114 -10.08 1.21 -9.51
CA SER A 114 -9.46 2.47 -9.05
C SER A 114 -10.30 3.24 -8.03
N LYS A 115 -11.63 3.10 -8.06
CA LYS A 115 -12.55 3.84 -7.18
C LYS A 115 -13.05 2.96 -6.04
N VAL A 116 -13.30 3.59 -4.89
CA VAL A 116 -13.89 2.96 -3.72
C VAL A 116 -15.28 2.41 -4.07
N GLY A 117 -15.47 1.11 -3.82
CA GLY A 117 -16.76 0.44 -4.04
C GLY A 117 -17.81 0.82 -3.00
N LEU A 118 -19.07 0.89 -3.42
CA LEU A 118 -20.23 1.03 -2.54
C LEU A 118 -20.92 -0.33 -2.34
N PRO A 119 -21.68 -0.54 -1.24
CA PRO A 119 -22.51 -1.72 -1.08
C PRO A 119 -23.40 -1.97 -2.30
N GLY A 120 -23.49 -3.22 -2.74
CA GLY A 120 -24.26 -3.65 -3.91
C GLY A 120 -23.64 -3.36 -5.28
N ALA A 121 -22.45 -2.73 -5.35
CA ALA A 121 -21.83 -2.38 -6.61
C ALA A 121 -21.55 -3.61 -7.50
N ASN A 122 -21.79 -3.45 -8.81
CA ASN A 122 -21.53 -4.49 -9.82
C ASN A 122 -20.07 -4.51 -10.29
N VAL A 123 -19.26 -3.58 -9.77
CA VAL A 123 -17.83 -3.48 -10.04
C VAL A 123 -17.09 -4.24 -8.94
N GLY A 124 -16.19 -5.12 -9.35
CA GLY A 124 -15.42 -5.99 -8.47
C GLY A 124 -14.36 -6.76 -9.26
N LEU A 125 -13.51 -7.52 -8.58
CA LEU A 125 -12.47 -8.31 -9.21
C LEU A 125 -13.08 -9.28 -10.23
N GLN A 126 -12.63 -9.28 -11.48
CA GLN A 126 -13.26 -10.10 -12.51
C GLN A 126 -12.67 -11.51 -12.54
N ALA A 127 -13.45 -12.48 -13.02
CA ALA A 127 -12.98 -13.86 -13.15
C ALA A 127 -11.76 -14.00 -14.09
N THR A 128 -11.56 -13.02 -14.98
CA THR A 128 -10.44 -12.91 -15.92
C THR A 128 -9.19 -12.29 -15.30
N ASP A 129 -9.26 -11.76 -14.07
CA ASP A 129 -8.11 -11.19 -13.38
C ASP A 129 -7.36 -12.30 -12.63
N ALA A 130 -6.17 -12.65 -13.11
CA ALA A 130 -5.28 -13.55 -12.39
C ALA A 130 -4.85 -12.91 -11.06
N THR A 131 -4.84 -13.71 -9.99
CA THR A 131 -4.39 -13.27 -8.65
C THR A 131 -3.17 -14.02 -8.19
N ILE A 132 -2.38 -13.39 -7.33
CA ILE A 132 -1.20 -14.00 -6.72
C ILE A 132 -1.60 -15.25 -5.91
N ALA A 133 -2.79 -15.23 -5.28
CA ALA A 133 -3.36 -16.38 -4.58
C ALA A 133 -3.60 -17.55 -5.54
N SER A 134 -4.25 -17.31 -6.69
CA SER A 134 -4.48 -18.36 -7.69
C SER A 134 -3.18 -18.94 -8.25
N ALA A 135 -2.18 -18.09 -8.47
CA ALA A 135 -0.86 -18.48 -8.96
C ALA A 135 -0.10 -19.32 -7.92
N LEU A 136 0.00 -18.86 -6.67
CA LEU A 136 0.64 -19.61 -5.58
C LEU A 136 -0.08 -20.93 -5.29
N LYS A 137 -1.41 -20.96 -5.34
CA LYS A 137 -2.20 -22.18 -5.18
C LYS A 137 -1.85 -23.24 -6.23
N SER A 138 -1.54 -22.82 -7.45
CA SER A 138 -1.05 -23.72 -8.51
C SER A 138 0.32 -24.34 -8.21
N LEU A 139 1.10 -23.72 -7.31
CA LEU A 139 2.36 -24.23 -6.79
C LEU A 139 2.19 -25.06 -5.50
N GLY A 140 0.95 -25.35 -5.11
CA GLY A 140 0.62 -26.18 -3.95
C GLY A 140 0.44 -25.41 -2.63
N TYR A 141 0.38 -24.07 -2.66
CA TYR A 141 0.12 -23.28 -1.47
C TYR A 141 -1.32 -23.46 -0.96
N ALA A 142 -1.49 -23.45 0.35
CA ALA A 142 -2.75 -23.09 0.97
C ALA A 142 -2.85 -21.56 1.04
N THR A 143 -4.03 -21.00 0.79
CA THR A 143 -4.22 -19.57 0.60
C THR A 143 -5.33 -19.04 1.50
N GLY A 144 -5.06 -18.02 2.31
CA GLY A 144 -6.04 -17.42 3.21
C GLY A 144 -6.00 -15.89 3.16
N GLN A 145 -7.18 -15.26 3.16
CA GLN A 145 -7.30 -13.81 3.33
C GLN A 145 -8.09 -13.50 4.58
N PHE A 146 -7.59 -12.60 5.41
CA PHE A 146 -8.23 -12.23 6.68
C PHE A 146 -8.30 -10.72 6.83
N GLY A 147 -9.42 -10.22 7.34
CA GLY A 147 -9.68 -8.77 7.47
C GLY A 147 -10.22 -8.13 6.19
N LYS A 148 -9.93 -6.85 5.96
CA LYS A 148 -10.59 -6.07 4.90
C LYS A 148 -10.24 -6.57 3.49
N ASN A 149 -11.24 -6.69 2.60
CA ASN A 149 -11.08 -7.07 1.19
C ASN A 149 -11.13 -5.87 0.24
N HIS A 150 -12.29 -5.23 0.10
CA HIS A 150 -12.49 -4.04 -0.72
C HIS A 150 -12.25 -4.19 -2.24
N LEU A 151 -12.46 -5.40 -2.77
CA LEU A 151 -12.33 -5.75 -4.20
C LEU A 151 -13.64 -6.21 -4.84
N GLY A 152 -14.77 -5.79 -4.26
CA GLY A 152 -16.12 -6.14 -4.73
C GLY A 152 -16.98 -6.69 -3.59
N ASP A 153 -18.28 -6.46 -3.71
CA ASP A 153 -19.28 -6.85 -2.70
C ASP A 153 -19.88 -8.24 -2.95
N ARG A 154 -20.25 -8.51 -4.20
CA ARG A 154 -21.02 -9.69 -4.57
C ARG A 154 -20.24 -10.99 -4.39
N ASP A 155 -20.95 -12.11 -4.29
CA ASP A 155 -20.34 -13.42 -4.04
C ASP A 155 -19.35 -13.83 -5.13
N GLU A 156 -19.59 -13.45 -6.39
CA GLU A 156 -18.66 -13.68 -7.49
C GLU A 156 -17.32 -12.92 -7.34
N PHE A 157 -17.24 -11.91 -6.48
CA PHE A 157 -16.06 -11.11 -6.20
C PHE A 157 -15.36 -11.47 -4.88
N LEU A 158 -15.92 -12.41 -4.11
CA LEU A 158 -15.33 -12.82 -2.84
C LEU A 158 -13.93 -13.42 -3.06
N PRO A 159 -12.98 -13.23 -2.13
CA PRO A 159 -11.62 -13.74 -2.28
C PRO A 159 -11.54 -15.23 -2.64
N THR A 160 -12.46 -16.04 -2.12
CA THR A 160 -12.51 -17.48 -2.38
C THR A 160 -12.95 -17.85 -3.80
N ALA A 161 -13.57 -16.94 -4.55
CA ALA A 161 -13.80 -17.06 -6.00
C ALA A 161 -12.51 -16.78 -6.81
N HIS A 162 -11.54 -16.09 -6.20
CA HIS A 162 -10.33 -15.56 -6.83
C HIS A 162 -9.03 -16.15 -6.26
N GLY A 163 -9.08 -17.43 -5.87
CA GLY A 163 -7.88 -18.23 -5.59
C GLY A 163 -7.63 -18.51 -4.11
N PHE A 164 -8.24 -17.77 -3.18
CA PHE A 164 -8.12 -18.06 -1.76
C PHE A 164 -8.91 -19.33 -1.36
N ASP A 165 -8.38 -20.14 -0.45
CA ASP A 165 -9.08 -21.29 0.15
C ASP A 165 -10.07 -20.85 1.22
N GLU A 166 -9.69 -19.82 1.99
CA GLU A 166 -10.45 -19.30 3.14
C GLU A 166 -10.44 -17.77 3.13
N PHE A 167 -11.60 -17.18 3.45
CA PHE A 167 -11.74 -15.76 3.71
C PHE A 167 -12.53 -15.52 5.00
N PHE A 168 -12.06 -14.59 5.82
CA PHE A 168 -12.86 -14.03 6.91
C PHE A 168 -12.57 -12.55 7.10
N GLY A 169 -13.55 -11.68 6.83
CA GLY A 169 -13.41 -10.26 7.11
C GLY A 169 -14.43 -9.34 6.41
N ASN A 170 -14.09 -8.06 6.37
CA ASN A 170 -14.97 -6.99 5.89
C ASN A 170 -14.84 -6.77 4.38
N LEU A 171 -15.92 -6.42 3.69
CA LEU A 171 -15.89 -6.19 2.24
C LEU A 171 -15.69 -4.72 1.83
N TYR A 172 -15.90 -3.74 2.72
CA TYR A 172 -15.90 -2.31 2.36
C TYR A 172 -14.96 -1.47 3.22
N HIS A 173 -14.98 -0.17 2.98
CA HIS A 173 -14.52 0.84 3.93
C HIS A 173 -15.40 0.85 5.19
N LEU A 174 -14.80 1.07 6.36
CA LEU A 174 -15.49 0.81 7.63
C LEU A 174 -16.62 1.80 7.92
N ASN A 175 -16.52 3.05 7.46
CA ASN A 175 -17.61 4.01 7.69
C ASN A 175 -18.93 3.65 6.99
N ALA A 176 -18.95 2.77 5.97
CA ALA A 176 -20.20 2.24 5.40
C ALA A 176 -20.92 1.31 6.39
N GLU A 177 -20.17 0.53 7.17
CA GLU A 177 -20.70 -0.41 8.16
C GLU A 177 -21.37 0.29 9.34
N GLU A 178 -20.99 1.54 9.61
CA GLU A 178 -21.64 2.36 10.63
C GLU A 178 -22.94 3.02 10.18
N GLU A 179 -23.22 3.06 8.86
CA GLU A 179 -24.39 3.75 8.33
C GLU A 179 -25.70 3.29 8.98
N PRO A 180 -25.95 1.98 9.18
CA PRO A 180 -27.15 1.48 9.84
C PRO A 180 -27.35 1.94 11.29
N GLU A 181 -26.30 2.44 11.96
CA GLU A 181 -26.37 2.97 13.32
C GLU A 181 -26.67 4.48 13.37
N ASN A 182 -26.79 5.16 12.22
CA ASN A 182 -27.13 6.57 12.18
C ASN A 182 -28.61 6.80 12.50
N PHE A 183 -28.90 7.86 13.26
CA PHE A 183 -30.26 8.22 13.69
C PHE A 183 -31.26 8.36 12.53
N ASN A 184 -30.80 8.87 11.39
CA ASN A 184 -31.62 9.09 10.19
C ASN A 184 -31.59 7.92 9.19
N TYR A 185 -30.94 6.79 9.53
CA TYR A 185 -30.88 5.66 8.62
C TYR A 185 -32.30 5.08 8.38
N PRO A 186 -32.72 4.84 7.13
CA PRO A 186 -34.05 4.30 6.85
C PRO A 186 -34.29 2.94 7.52
N GLN A 187 -35.42 2.83 8.22
CA GLN A 187 -35.80 1.62 8.97
C GLN A 187 -36.56 0.58 8.13
N ASP A 188 -36.88 0.90 6.88
CA ASP A 188 -37.50 -0.04 5.95
C ASP A 188 -36.53 -1.20 5.63
N PRO A 189 -36.88 -2.47 5.92
CA PRO A 189 -36.04 -3.62 5.60
C PRO A 189 -35.68 -3.71 4.12
N ALA A 190 -36.55 -3.26 3.21
CA ALA A 190 -36.28 -3.26 1.77
C ALA A 190 -35.16 -2.28 1.40
N PHE A 191 -35.04 -1.16 2.11
CA PHE A 191 -33.93 -0.22 1.94
C PHE A 191 -32.61 -0.90 2.31
N ARG A 192 -32.55 -1.52 3.50
CA ARG A 192 -31.34 -2.22 3.97
C ARG A 192 -30.96 -3.38 3.05
N GLN A 193 -31.93 -4.15 2.56
CA GLN A 193 -31.66 -5.25 1.63
C GLN A 193 -31.03 -4.76 0.31
N LYS A 194 -31.41 -3.58 -0.16
CA LYS A 194 -30.99 -3.05 -1.47
C LYS A 194 -29.71 -2.21 -1.40
N PHE A 195 -29.52 -1.47 -0.31
CA PHE A 195 -28.48 -0.43 -0.21
C PHE A 195 -27.60 -0.55 1.02
N GLY A 196 -27.99 -1.38 2.01
CA GLY A 196 -27.22 -1.55 3.22
C GLY A 196 -25.96 -2.40 3.00
N PRO A 197 -24.94 -2.24 3.86
CA PRO A 197 -23.78 -3.12 3.86
C PRO A 197 -24.16 -4.53 4.29
N ARG A 198 -23.50 -5.54 3.72
CA ARG A 198 -23.44 -6.90 4.29
C ARG A 198 -22.62 -6.88 5.58
N GLY A 199 -22.75 -7.90 6.42
CA GLY A 199 -21.90 -8.02 7.60
C GLY A 199 -20.48 -8.51 7.30
N VAL A 200 -19.80 -8.97 8.35
CA VAL A 200 -18.48 -9.61 8.22
C VAL A 200 -18.67 -11.00 7.62
N ILE A 201 -17.99 -11.28 6.51
CA ILE A 201 -18.21 -12.49 5.72
C ILE A 201 -17.15 -13.53 6.03
N LYS A 202 -17.58 -14.78 6.22
CA LYS A 202 -16.75 -15.98 6.12
C LYS A 202 -17.07 -16.69 4.82
N SER A 203 -16.06 -17.06 4.05
CA SER A 203 -16.25 -17.92 2.88
C SER A 203 -15.13 -18.92 2.70
N SER A 204 -15.43 -20.01 1.98
CA SER A 204 -14.46 -21.04 1.60
C SER A 204 -14.55 -21.38 0.12
N ALA A 205 -13.46 -21.91 -0.44
CA ALA A 205 -13.37 -22.26 -1.86
C ALA A 205 -14.33 -23.37 -2.32
N ASP A 206 -15.00 -24.06 -1.39
CA ASP A 206 -16.06 -25.03 -1.66
C ASP A 206 -17.43 -24.37 -1.94
N GLY A 207 -17.50 -23.04 -1.87
CA GLY A 207 -18.70 -22.26 -2.17
C GLY A 207 -19.55 -21.91 -0.94
N ARG A 208 -19.13 -22.29 0.28
CA ARG A 208 -19.83 -21.85 1.49
C ARG A 208 -19.56 -20.36 1.73
N VAL A 209 -20.64 -19.60 1.95
CA VAL A 209 -20.62 -18.18 2.33
C VAL A 209 -21.52 -18.00 3.54
N GLU A 210 -21.00 -17.36 4.59
CA GLU A 210 -21.68 -17.08 5.83
C GLU A 210 -21.50 -15.59 6.16
N ASP A 211 -22.61 -14.87 6.33
CA ASP A 211 -22.61 -13.55 6.95
C ASP A 211 -22.67 -13.73 8.47
N THR A 212 -21.58 -13.40 9.16
CA THR A 212 -21.48 -13.58 10.62
C THR A 212 -22.14 -12.43 11.40
N GLY A 213 -22.89 -11.58 10.73
CA GLY A 213 -23.54 -10.41 11.30
C GLY A 213 -22.79 -9.10 11.08
N PRO A 214 -23.44 -7.96 11.38
CA PRO A 214 -22.95 -6.62 11.05
C PRO A 214 -21.62 -6.29 11.73
N LEU A 215 -20.83 -5.43 11.08
CA LEU A 215 -19.66 -4.81 11.70
C LEU A 215 -20.07 -3.52 12.42
N THR A 216 -20.71 -3.66 13.58
CA THR A 216 -21.13 -2.51 14.39
C THR A 216 -19.95 -1.70 14.93
N ARG A 217 -20.16 -0.44 15.32
CA ARG A 217 -19.14 0.37 16.03
C ARG A 217 -18.53 -0.40 17.20
N LYS A 218 -19.38 -1.12 17.95
CA LYS A 218 -18.92 -1.94 19.08
C LYS A 218 -18.03 -3.11 18.65
N ARG A 219 -18.36 -3.78 17.54
CA ARG A 219 -17.55 -4.89 17.01
C ARG A 219 -16.24 -4.40 16.39
N MET A 220 -16.21 -3.18 15.84
CA MET A 220 -14.97 -2.56 15.32
C MET A 220 -13.89 -2.37 16.40
N GLU A 221 -14.25 -2.31 17.68
CA GLU A 221 -13.27 -2.31 18.78
C GLU A 221 -12.40 -3.58 18.81
N THR A 222 -12.87 -4.71 18.27
CA THR A 222 -12.25 -6.04 18.41
C THR A 222 -12.15 -6.85 17.12
N VAL A 223 -12.64 -6.35 15.99
CA VAL A 223 -12.69 -7.13 14.72
C VAL A 223 -11.32 -7.60 14.22
N ASP A 224 -10.27 -6.83 14.49
CA ASP A 224 -8.89 -7.22 14.14
C ASP A 224 -8.39 -8.40 15.00
N ASP A 225 -8.94 -8.63 16.19
CA ASP A 225 -8.65 -9.83 17.00
C ASP A 225 -9.33 -11.08 16.40
N GLU A 226 -10.58 -10.94 15.92
CA GLU A 226 -11.30 -12.03 15.28
C GLU A 226 -10.57 -12.51 14.02
N THR A 227 -10.15 -11.56 13.17
CA THR A 227 -9.54 -11.84 11.88
C THR A 227 -8.08 -12.26 12.01
N SER A 228 -7.29 -11.66 12.92
CA SER A 228 -5.94 -12.15 13.23
C SER A 228 -5.94 -13.52 13.91
N GLY A 229 -6.93 -13.80 14.77
CA GLY A 229 -7.15 -15.11 15.36
C GLY A 229 -7.40 -16.19 14.30
N ALA A 230 -8.24 -15.89 13.30
CA ALA A 230 -8.47 -16.79 12.17
C ALA A 230 -7.23 -16.97 11.27
N ALA A 231 -6.46 -15.91 11.05
CA ALA A 231 -5.18 -16.00 10.33
C ALA A 231 -4.18 -16.91 11.06
N ILE A 232 -4.09 -16.78 12.39
CA ILE A 232 -3.24 -17.61 13.25
C ILE A 232 -3.69 -19.07 13.22
N ASP A 233 -4.99 -19.34 13.37
CA ASP A 233 -5.56 -20.70 13.26
C ASP A 233 -5.25 -21.33 11.90
N PHE A 234 -5.39 -20.57 10.82
CA PHE A 234 -5.03 -21.03 9.48
C PHE A 234 -3.56 -21.40 9.39
N ILE A 235 -2.65 -20.54 9.86
CA ILE A 235 -1.20 -20.80 9.89
C ILE A 235 -0.89 -22.07 10.70
N GLU A 236 -1.51 -22.25 11.87
CA GLU A 236 -1.33 -23.44 12.70
C GLU A 236 -1.77 -24.71 11.98
N ARG A 237 -2.94 -24.70 11.32
CA ARG A 237 -3.43 -25.84 10.53
C ARG A 237 -2.50 -26.18 9.37
N GLN A 238 -2.01 -25.17 8.64
CA GLN A 238 -1.11 -25.42 7.50
C GLN A 238 0.28 -25.90 7.96
N ALA A 239 0.78 -25.40 9.08
CA ALA A 239 2.01 -25.88 9.68
C ALA A 239 1.89 -27.35 10.13
N GLN A 240 0.77 -27.73 10.75
CA GLN A 240 0.50 -29.13 11.11
C GLN A 240 0.38 -30.04 9.88
N ALA A 241 -0.13 -29.51 8.77
CA ALA A 241 -0.27 -30.23 7.51
C ALA A 241 1.02 -30.24 6.66
N ASP A 242 2.11 -29.62 7.13
CA ASP A 242 3.37 -29.44 6.39
C ASP A 242 3.16 -28.85 4.98
N LYS A 243 2.24 -27.87 4.90
CA LYS A 243 1.85 -27.24 3.63
C LYS A 243 2.29 -25.77 3.62
N PRO A 244 2.97 -25.29 2.56
CA PRO A 244 3.31 -23.88 2.47
C PRO A 244 2.05 -23.03 2.39
N PHE A 245 2.02 -21.90 3.10
CA PHE A 245 0.86 -21.01 3.12
C PHE A 245 1.15 -19.64 2.51
N PHE A 246 0.11 -19.04 1.93
CA PHE A 246 0.04 -17.63 1.60
C PHE A 246 -1.11 -17.02 2.40
N VAL A 247 -0.77 -16.15 3.34
CA VAL A 247 -1.73 -15.41 4.16
C VAL A 247 -1.65 -13.94 3.81
N TRP A 248 -2.79 -13.36 3.45
CA TRP A 248 -2.95 -11.93 3.27
C TRP A 248 -3.84 -11.38 4.41
N MET A 249 -3.20 -10.84 5.44
CA MET A 249 -3.84 -10.27 6.62
C MET A 249 -3.97 -8.77 6.47
N ASN A 250 -5.21 -8.28 6.35
CA ASN A 250 -5.52 -6.89 6.12
C ASN A 250 -6.25 -6.31 7.32
N THR A 251 -5.52 -5.71 8.26
CA THR A 251 -6.17 -5.08 9.41
C THR A 251 -7.14 -4.00 8.93
N THR A 252 -8.28 -3.88 9.61
CA THR A 252 -9.27 -2.82 9.35
C THR A 252 -8.74 -1.47 9.80
N ARG A 253 -7.93 -1.46 10.86
CA ARG A 253 -7.19 -0.30 11.30
C ARG A 253 -6.04 0.04 10.33
N MET A 254 -5.80 1.32 10.03
CA MET A 254 -6.27 2.54 10.71
C MET A 254 -7.27 3.36 9.87
N HIS A 255 -8.09 2.72 9.04
CA HIS A 255 -9.07 3.44 8.25
C HIS A 255 -10.12 4.11 9.15
N PHE A 256 -10.50 5.34 8.83
CA PHE A 256 -11.49 6.09 9.61
C PHE A 256 -12.90 5.44 9.52
N ARG A 257 -13.72 5.42 10.57
CA ARG A 257 -13.43 5.90 11.94
C ARG A 257 -12.80 4.78 12.77
N THR A 258 -11.77 5.12 13.52
CA THR A 258 -11.15 4.21 14.47
C THR A 258 -12.02 4.12 15.73
N HIS A 259 -12.24 2.89 16.21
CA HIS A 259 -12.83 2.63 17.53
C HIS A 259 -11.82 1.85 18.37
N VAL A 260 -11.12 2.54 19.27
CA VAL A 260 -10.12 1.93 20.15
C VAL A 260 -10.77 1.53 21.47
N ARG A 261 -10.43 0.34 21.97
CA ARG A 261 -10.95 -0.18 23.24
C ARG A 261 -10.67 0.77 24.40
N PRO A 262 -11.61 0.99 25.34
CA PRO A 262 -11.40 1.88 26.49
C PRO A 262 -10.12 1.59 27.29
N GLU A 263 -9.75 0.33 27.48
CA GLU A 263 -8.54 -0.10 28.19
C GLU A 263 -7.23 0.16 27.43
N ASN A 264 -7.31 0.38 26.11
CA ASN A 264 -6.17 0.76 25.28
C ASN A 264 -6.10 2.28 25.06
N ARG A 265 -7.05 3.06 25.60
CA ARG A 265 -7.00 4.51 25.55
C ARG A 265 -5.98 5.08 26.52
N SER A 266 -5.29 6.11 26.05
CA SER A 266 -4.49 6.97 26.90
C SER A 266 -5.34 7.56 28.04
N LYS A 267 -4.76 7.63 29.24
CA LYS A 267 -5.42 8.30 30.38
C LYS A 267 -5.67 9.77 30.04
N PRO A 268 -6.81 10.36 30.44
CA PRO A 268 -7.09 11.77 30.21
C PRO A 268 -5.99 12.68 30.78
N GLY A 269 -5.55 13.66 29.98
CA GLY A 269 -4.52 14.63 30.36
C GLY A 269 -3.89 15.31 29.14
N LEU A 270 -3.02 16.31 29.37
CA LEU A 270 -2.34 17.07 28.30
C LEU A 270 -1.48 16.19 27.37
N THR A 271 -1.05 15.03 27.84
CA THR A 271 -0.22 14.08 27.09
C THR A 271 -1.02 12.88 26.56
N ALA A 272 -2.36 12.93 26.62
CA ALA A 272 -3.19 11.87 26.05
C ALA A 272 -3.04 11.83 24.54
N LEU A 273 -2.88 10.62 24.00
CA LEU A 273 -2.81 10.41 22.55
C LEU A 273 -4.19 10.54 21.90
N THR A 274 -4.20 10.76 20.58
CA THR A 274 -5.42 10.74 19.79
C THR A 274 -5.94 9.31 19.61
N GLU A 275 -7.20 9.17 19.17
CA GLU A 275 -7.79 7.87 18.79
C GLU A 275 -6.87 7.09 17.84
N TYR A 276 -6.39 7.75 16.79
CA TYR A 276 -5.51 7.15 15.81
C TYR A 276 -4.19 6.66 16.42
N ALA A 277 -3.58 7.44 17.32
CA ALA A 277 -2.30 7.08 17.93
C ALA A 277 -2.43 5.93 18.93
N ASP A 278 -3.48 5.91 19.76
CA ASP A 278 -3.79 4.75 20.60
C ASP A 278 -4.10 3.50 19.73
N GLY A 279 -4.82 3.69 18.61
CA GLY A 279 -5.14 2.62 17.68
C GLY A 279 -3.91 2.06 16.95
N MET A 280 -2.93 2.90 16.60
CA MET A 280 -1.65 2.44 16.02
C MET A 280 -0.87 1.55 16.99
N ILE A 281 -0.87 1.87 18.29
CA ILE A 281 -0.27 1.03 19.32
C ILE A 281 -1.01 -0.31 19.41
N GLU A 282 -2.34 -0.30 19.32
CA GLU A 282 -3.15 -1.51 19.33
C GLU A 282 -2.91 -2.38 18.08
N THR A 283 -2.89 -1.79 16.89
CA THR A 283 -2.57 -2.47 15.63
C THR A 283 -1.17 -3.09 15.67
N ASP A 284 -0.18 -2.38 16.21
CA ASP A 284 1.16 -2.95 16.41
C ASP A 284 1.14 -4.18 17.33
N LYS A 285 0.35 -4.18 18.41
CA LYS A 285 0.18 -5.35 19.28
C LYS A 285 -0.45 -6.52 18.53
N VAL A 286 -1.50 -6.29 17.73
CA VAL A 286 -2.14 -7.34 16.91
C VAL A 286 -1.14 -7.94 15.93
N ILE A 287 -0.29 -7.13 15.30
CA ILE A 287 0.77 -7.65 14.42
C ILE A 287 1.79 -8.46 15.22
N GLY A 288 2.15 -7.99 16.41
CA GLY A 288 3.00 -8.71 17.35
C GLY A 288 2.48 -10.11 17.69
N THR A 289 1.16 -10.30 17.87
CA THR A 289 0.60 -11.64 18.16
C THR A 289 0.81 -12.61 17.00
N ILE A 290 0.67 -12.17 15.76
CA ILE A 290 0.90 -12.97 14.55
C ILE A 290 2.39 -13.31 14.41
N LEU A 291 3.28 -12.33 14.57
CA LEU A 291 4.73 -12.55 14.49
C LEU A 291 5.23 -13.51 15.57
N ASN A 292 4.76 -13.34 16.81
CA ASN A 292 5.08 -14.23 17.92
C ASN A 292 4.58 -15.65 17.67
N LYS A 293 3.45 -15.82 16.98
CA LYS A 293 2.97 -17.14 16.58
C LYS A 293 3.92 -17.83 15.62
N LEU A 294 4.45 -17.12 14.61
CA LEU A 294 5.47 -17.69 13.72
C LEU A 294 6.72 -18.17 14.50
N ASP A 295 7.15 -17.39 15.50
CA ASP A 295 8.28 -17.77 16.36
C ASP A 295 7.95 -19.02 17.19
N GLN A 296 6.76 -19.08 17.80
CA GLN A 296 6.31 -20.22 18.60
C GLN A 296 6.22 -21.52 17.78
N LEU A 297 5.75 -21.41 16.54
CA LEU A 297 5.66 -22.53 15.59
C LEU A 297 7.00 -22.85 14.92
N LYS A 298 8.05 -22.06 15.19
CA LYS A 298 9.39 -22.19 14.57
C LYS A 298 9.35 -22.07 13.04
N LEU A 299 8.47 -21.21 12.52
CA LEU A 299 8.30 -20.98 11.09
C LEU A 299 9.09 -19.77 10.58
N THR A 300 9.65 -18.96 11.49
CA THR A 300 10.29 -17.67 11.18
C THR A 300 11.35 -17.74 10.08
N GLU A 301 12.25 -18.73 10.14
CA GLU A 301 13.35 -18.86 9.16
C GLU A 301 12.85 -19.21 7.74
N ASN A 302 11.69 -19.86 7.62
CA ASN A 302 11.10 -20.25 6.33
C ASN A 302 9.85 -19.42 5.98
N THR A 303 9.70 -18.21 6.53
CA THR A 303 8.55 -17.35 6.24
C THR A 303 9.00 -15.97 5.76
N ILE A 304 8.58 -15.61 4.55
CA ILE A 304 8.62 -14.24 4.05
C ILE A 304 7.52 -13.47 4.75
N VAL A 305 7.87 -12.41 5.48
CA VAL A 305 6.91 -11.50 6.11
C VAL A 305 7.01 -10.13 5.46
N ILE A 306 5.91 -9.60 4.95
CA ILE A 306 5.81 -8.26 4.38
C ILE A 306 4.82 -7.45 5.23
N TYR A 307 5.17 -6.20 5.54
CA TYR A 307 4.22 -5.20 6.02
C TYR A 307 4.21 -4.02 5.07
N THR A 308 3.02 -3.54 4.72
CA THR A 308 2.81 -2.31 3.94
C THR A 308 1.39 -1.77 4.19
N THR A 309 0.94 -0.81 3.39
CA THR A 309 -0.45 -0.36 3.33
C THR A 309 -0.89 -0.15 1.87
N ASP A 310 -2.18 0.06 1.66
CA ASP A 310 -2.82 0.19 0.35
C ASP A 310 -2.73 1.60 -0.26
N ASN A 311 -2.66 2.63 0.58
CA ASN A 311 -2.55 4.02 0.14
C ASN A 311 -1.99 4.93 1.24
N GLY A 312 -1.75 6.18 0.89
CA GLY A 312 -1.38 7.24 1.82
C GLY A 312 -2.45 7.53 2.88
N PRO A 313 -2.13 8.30 3.94
CA PRO A 313 -3.06 8.54 5.03
C PRO A 313 -4.29 9.33 4.58
N HIS A 314 -5.42 9.12 5.25
CA HIS A 314 -6.62 9.96 5.11
C HIS A 314 -6.54 11.13 6.11
N GLN A 315 -5.65 12.10 5.85
CA GLN A 315 -5.33 13.22 6.75
C GLN A 315 -6.55 14.10 7.10
N ASN A 316 -7.53 14.19 6.20
CA ASN A 316 -8.71 15.04 6.39
C ASN A 316 -9.67 14.58 7.51
N SER A 317 -9.46 13.39 8.11
CA SER A 317 -10.21 12.90 9.27
C SER A 317 -9.57 13.23 10.62
N TRP A 318 -8.53 14.08 10.64
CA TRP A 318 -7.87 14.51 11.89
C TRP A 318 -8.90 15.01 12.93
N PRO A 319 -8.78 14.62 14.21
CA PRO A 319 -7.63 13.95 14.86
C PRO A 319 -7.57 12.42 14.74
N ASP A 320 -8.55 11.79 14.09
CA ASP A 320 -8.55 10.35 13.81
C ASP A 320 -7.97 10.09 12.41
N ALA A 321 -6.68 10.39 12.25
CA ALA A 321 -6.01 10.32 10.95
C ALA A 321 -4.49 10.07 11.07
N GLY A 322 -3.96 9.42 10.04
CA GLY A 322 -2.52 9.31 9.81
C GLY A 322 -1.92 10.60 9.25
N THR A 323 -0.60 10.61 9.03
CA THR A 323 0.07 11.74 8.42
C THR A 323 1.30 11.33 7.61
N THR A 324 1.72 12.20 6.69
CA THR A 324 2.83 11.97 5.78
C THR A 324 3.60 13.28 5.56
N PRO A 325 4.94 13.25 5.41
CA PRO A 325 5.71 14.44 5.09
C PRO A 325 5.63 14.78 3.59
N PHE A 326 5.28 13.79 2.77
CA PHE A 326 5.03 13.93 1.34
C PHE A 326 3.82 14.83 1.10
N ARG A 327 3.77 15.46 -0.07
CA ARG A 327 2.69 16.40 -0.39
C ARG A 327 1.36 15.67 -0.42
N SER A 328 0.36 16.27 0.23
CA SER A 328 -1.03 15.83 0.27
C SER A 328 -1.22 14.42 0.84
N GLU A 329 -2.32 13.78 0.46
CA GLU A 329 -2.92 12.64 1.16
C GLU A 329 -3.64 11.72 0.16
N LYS A 330 -4.28 10.66 0.65
CA LYS A 330 -5.19 9.76 -0.09
C LYS A 330 -6.06 10.51 -1.12
N ASN A 331 -6.30 9.88 -2.27
CA ASN A 331 -7.11 10.42 -3.37
C ASN A 331 -6.52 11.63 -4.13
N THR A 332 -5.21 11.83 -4.08
CA THR A 332 -4.52 12.88 -4.86
C THR A 332 -3.42 12.30 -5.76
N ASN A 333 -2.87 13.07 -6.71
CA ASN A 333 -1.74 12.67 -7.55
C ASN A 333 -0.36 12.79 -6.86
N TRP A 334 -0.34 13.34 -5.65
CA TRP A 334 0.88 13.72 -4.95
C TRP A 334 1.52 12.51 -4.26
N GLU A 335 2.81 12.59 -3.93
CA GLU A 335 3.56 11.51 -3.29
C GLU A 335 2.91 11.04 -1.99
N GLY A 336 2.22 11.93 -1.27
CA GLY A 336 1.52 11.58 -0.04
C GLY A 336 0.35 10.63 -0.21
N ALA A 337 -0.17 10.42 -1.43
CA ALA A 337 -1.20 9.43 -1.71
C ALA A 337 -0.62 8.04 -2.07
N PHE A 338 0.54 8.00 -2.71
CA PHE A 338 1.07 6.76 -3.32
C PHE A 338 2.30 6.21 -2.60
N ARG A 339 3.15 7.08 -2.03
CA ARG A 339 4.39 6.65 -1.36
C ARG A 339 4.09 6.32 0.09
N VAL A 340 4.14 5.04 0.41
CA VAL A 340 3.69 4.48 1.68
C VAL A 340 4.81 3.69 2.38
N PRO A 341 4.70 3.37 3.67
CA PRO A 341 5.69 2.50 4.31
C PRO A 341 5.60 1.08 3.78
N ALA A 342 6.75 0.45 3.56
CA ALA A 342 6.84 -0.99 3.33
C ALA A 342 8.10 -1.57 3.98
N MET A 343 8.04 -2.84 4.38
CA MET A 343 9.18 -3.62 4.84
C MET A 343 8.97 -5.10 4.55
N ILE A 344 10.08 -5.82 4.44
CA ILE A 344 10.10 -7.26 4.20
C ILE A 344 11.18 -7.92 5.06
N ARG A 345 10.85 -9.07 5.63
CA ARG A 345 11.76 -9.93 6.41
C ARG A 345 11.80 -11.32 5.79
N TRP A 346 13.00 -11.83 5.52
CA TRP A 346 13.24 -13.22 5.17
C TRP A 346 14.63 -13.64 5.67
N PRO A 347 14.72 -14.23 6.88
CA PRO A 347 16.01 -14.60 7.48
C PRO A 347 16.83 -15.51 6.57
N GLY A 348 18.15 -15.28 6.53
CA GLY A 348 19.07 -16.02 5.65
C GLY A 348 19.04 -15.62 4.16
N HIS A 349 18.06 -14.83 3.73
CA HIS A 349 17.91 -14.40 2.33
C HIS A 349 18.01 -12.88 2.14
N ILE A 350 17.49 -12.10 3.09
CA ILE A 350 17.53 -10.63 3.08
C ILE A 350 18.45 -10.15 4.19
N GLN A 351 19.35 -9.21 3.88
CA GLN A 351 20.26 -8.61 4.87
C GLN A 351 19.46 -7.80 5.91
N PRO A 352 19.52 -8.14 7.21
CA PRO A 352 18.81 -7.42 8.27
C PRO A 352 19.26 -5.96 8.41
N GLY A 353 18.32 -5.07 8.72
CA GLY A 353 18.53 -3.64 8.92
C GLY A 353 18.88 -2.87 7.65
N SER A 354 18.69 -3.46 6.47
CA SER A 354 19.01 -2.83 5.18
C SER A 354 17.92 -1.84 4.74
N VAL A 355 18.29 -0.92 3.86
CA VAL A 355 17.39 0.09 3.30
C VAL A 355 17.42 0.04 1.77
N ALA A 356 16.26 -0.13 1.16
CA ALA A 356 16.07 -0.11 -0.28
C ALA A 356 15.58 1.26 -0.76
N ASN A 357 16.34 1.89 -1.66
CA ASN A 357 16.01 3.21 -2.22
C ASN A 357 15.58 3.16 -3.70
N GLY A 358 15.71 2.03 -4.38
CA GLY A 358 15.16 1.83 -5.73
C GLY A 358 13.62 1.85 -5.73
N VAL A 359 13.02 2.22 -6.86
CA VAL A 359 11.56 2.26 -7.02
C VAL A 359 11.00 0.86 -6.85
N PHE A 360 10.02 0.68 -5.97
CA PHE A 360 9.31 -0.58 -5.77
C PHE A 360 7.80 -0.30 -5.74
N SER A 361 6.98 -1.18 -6.28
CA SER A 361 5.52 -1.01 -6.26
C SER A 361 4.79 -2.22 -5.69
N GLY A 362 3.56 -2.01 -5.19
CA GLY A 362 2.60 -3.09 -4.93
C GLY A 362 2.45 -4.07 -6.09
N LEU A 363 2.57 -3.58 -7.33
CA LEU A 363 2.54 -4.38 -8.55
C LEU A 363 3.64 -5.46 -8.61
N ASP A 364 4.81 -5.18 -8.00
CA ASP A 364 6.00 -6.02 -8.10
C ASP A 364 5.89 -7.28 -7.22
N TRP A 365 5.02 -7.28 -6.22
CA TRP A 365 4.89 -8.41 -5.30
C TRP A 365 4.42 -9.69 -5.99
N PHE A 366 3.55 -9.58 -6.99
CA PHE A 366 3.06 -10.74 -7.73
C PHE A 366 4.20 -11.54 -8.38
N PRO A 367 4.96 -11.01 -9.35
CA PRO A 367 6.06 -11.78 -9.94
C PRO A 367 7.18 -12.09 -8.94
N THR A 368 7.43 -11.22 -7.94
CA THR A 368 8.52 -11.41 -6.97
C THR A 368 8.27 -12.59 -6.03
N LEU A 369 7.07 -12.71 -5.48
CA LEU A 369 6.73 -13.79 -4.55
C LEU A 369 6.58 -15.14 -5.28
N LEU A 370 6.10 -15.12 -6.53
CA LEU A 370 6.10 -16.33 -7.38
C LEU A 370 7.54 -16.79 -7.66
N ALA A 371 8.45 -15.87 -7.97
CA ALA A 371 9.87 -16.19 -8.15
C ALA A 371 10.49 -16.77 -6.87
N ALA A 372 10.15 -16.22 -5.69
CA ALA A 372 10.58 -16.76 -4.40
C ALA A 372 10.03 -18.19 -4.14
N ALA A 373 8.84 -18.50 -4.67
CA ALA A 373 8.24 -19.83 -4.64
C ALA A 373 8.74 -20.78 -5.76
N GLY A 374 9.65 -20.31 -6.63
CA GLY A 374 10.28 -21.07 -7.71
C GLY A 374 9.66 -20.90 -9.10
N ASP A 375 8.69 -20.01 -9.27
CA ASP A 375 8.04 -19.70 -10.55
C ASP A 375 8.51 -18.34 -11.08
N VAL A 376 9.52 -18.38 -11.96
CA VAL A 376 10.22 -17.18 -12.45
C VAL A 376 9.71 -16.64 -13.79
N ASP A 377 8.80 -17.36 -14.46
CA ASP A 377 8.34 -17.06 -15.83
C ASP A 377 6.82 -16.79 -15.95
N ILE A 378 6.14 -16.63 -14.81
CA ILE A 378 4.68 -16.40 -14.74
C ILE A 378 4.23 -15.21 -15.59
N LYS A 379 5.04 -14.14 -15.66
CA LYS A 379 4.73 -12.94 -16.45
C LYS A 379 4.69 -13.28 -17.94
N GLU A 380 5.70 -13.97 -18.46
CA GLU A 380 5.81 -14.38 -19.86
C GLU A 380 4.70 -15.37 -20.24
N ARG A 381 4.35 -16.28 -19.33
CA ARG A 381 3.25 -17.23 -19.55
C ARG A 381 1.88 -16.54 -19.58
N LEU A 382 1.63 -15.58 -18.70
CA LEU A 382 0.37 -14.81 -18.68
C LEU A 382 0.17 -13.97 -19.96
N LEU A 383 1.24 -13.39 -20.52
CA LEU A 383 1.16 -12.67 -21.80
C LEU A 383 0.72 -13.59 -22.94
N LYS A 384 1.26 -14.81 -23.01
CA LYS A 384 0.92 -15.80 -24.03
C LYS A 384 -0.43 -16.49 -23.81
N GLY A 385 -0.96 -16.39 -22.60
CA GLY A 385 -2.08 -17.18 -22.13
C GLY A 385 -1.62 -18.48 -21.48
N THR A 386 -2.03 -18.72 -20.23
CA THR A 386 -1.66 -19.93 -19.47
C THR A 386 -2.79 -20.39 -18.56
N ALA A 387 -2.79 -21.68 -18.23
CA ALA A 387 -3.62 -22.20 -17.17
C ALA A 387 -3.03 -21.82 -15.80
N ILE A 388 -3.85 -21.32 -14.88
CA ILE A 388 -3.54 -21.14 -13.47
C ILE A 388 -4.69 -21.76 -12.69
N ASN A 389 -4.39 -22.72 -11.83
CA ASN A 389 -5.36 -23.42 -10.98
C ASN A 389 -6.59 -23.91 -11.77
N GLY A 390 -6.36 -24.48 -12.96
CA GLY A 390 -7.41 -25.01 -13.84
C GLY A 390 -8.22 -23.99 -14.64
N LYS A 391 -7.93 -22.69 -14.51
CA LYS A 391 -8.58 -21.61 -15.28
C LYS A 391 -7.59 -20.98 -16.27
N GLN A 392 -8.08 -20.60 -17.45
CA GLN A 392 -7.26 -19.92 -18.46
C GLN A 392 -7.20 -18.42 -18.19
N TYR A 393 -5.99 -17.87 -18.21
CA TYR A 393 -5.72 -16.45 -18.02
C TYR A 393 -4.84 -15.91 -19.14
N LYS A 394 -5.14 -14.70 -19.59
CA LYS A 394 -4.29 -13.91 -20.49
C LYS A 394 -4.24 -12.48 -19.97
N ASN A 395 -3.27 -12.19 -19.11
CA ASN A 395 -3.14 -10.93 -18.40
C ASN A 395 -1.77 -10.30 -18.65
N HIS A 396 -1.68 -8.99 -18.50
CA HIS A 396 -0.42 -8.27 -18.57
C HIS A 396 -0.04 -7.79 -17.17
N LEU A 397 0.90 -8.48 -16.51
CA LEU A 397 1.46 -8.00 -15.25
C LEU A 397 2.30 -6.75 -15.49
N ASP A 398 2.01 -5.68 -14.77
CA ASP A 398 2.76 -4.42 -14.78
C ASP A 398 3.86 -4.41 -13.69
N GLY A 399 3.94 -5.48 -12.89
CA GLY A 399 5.00 -5.74 -11.92
C GLY A 399 6.30 -6.29 -12.52
N TYR A 400 7.39 -6.15 -11.78
CA TYR A 400 8.71 -6.73 -12.07
C TYR A 400 9.13 -7.70 -10.96
N ASN A 401 9.86 -8.76 -11.33
CA ASN A 401 10.49 -9.62 -10.33
C ASN A 401 11.67 -8.87 -9.68
N GLN A 402 11.56 -8.63 -8.38
CA GLN A 402 12.53 -7.89 -7.57
C GLN A 402 13.39 -8.81 -6.69
N LEU A 403 13.31 -10.13 -6.84
CA LEU A 403 13.95 -11.07 -5.93
C LEU A 403 15.47 -10.86 -5.81
N ASP A 404 16.15 -10.59 -6.94
CA ASP A 404 17.59 -10.34 -6.93
C ASP A 404 17.95 -9.02 -6.23
N TYR A 405 17.09 -8.00 -6.33
CA TYR A 405 17.26 -6.74 -5.62
C TYR A 405 17.06 -6.91 -4.10
N LEU A 406 16.03 -7.66 -3.70
CA LEU A 406 15.76 -7.93 -2.28
C LEU A 406 16.83 -8.79 -1.60
N THR A 407 17.41 -9.75 -2.35
CA THR A 407 18.43 -10.67 -1.83
C THR A 407 19.86 -10.16 -2.00
N GLY A 408 20.05 -8.90 -2.43
CA GLY A 408 21.37 -8.27 -2.55
C GLY A 408 22.24 -8.81 -3.68
N LYS A 409 21.67 -9.52 -4.66
CA LYS A 409 22.39 -9.93 -5.88
C LYS A 409 22.58 -8.77 -6.87
N THR A 410 21.75 -7.74 -6.77
CA THR A 410 21.89 -6.47 -7.48
C THR A 410 21.51 -5.32 -6.55
N ASP A 411 22.20 -4.19 -6.68
CA ASP A 411 21.88 -2.97 -5.94
C ASP A 411 20.79 -2.11 -6.63
N SER A 412 20.36 -2.52 -7.83
CA SER A 412 19.39 -1.79 -8.64
C SER A 412 18.05 -2.49 -8.69
N SER A 413 16.97 -1.74 -8.42
CA SER A 413 15.61 -2.18 -8.66
C SER A 413 15.39 -2.50 -10.15
N ALA A 414 14.61 -3.53 -10.43
CA ALA A 414 14.18 -3.86 -11.79
C ALA A 414 13.19 -2.81 -12.35
N ARG A 415 12.54 -2.04 -11.48
CA ARG A 415 11.58 -0.99 -11.83
C ARG A 415 12.27 0.36 -11.93
N LYS A 416 12.07 1.05 -13.05
CA LYS A 416 12.50 2.44 -13.25
C LYS A 416 11.33 3.40 -13.24
N GLU A 417 10.16 2.93 -13.62
CA GLU A 417 8.99 3.75 -13.86
C GLU A 417 7.79 3.38 -12.98
N PHE A 418 6.92 4.37 -12.76
CA PHE A 418 5.64 4.20 -12.09
C PHE A 418 4.60 5.14 -12.72
N PHE A 419 3.41 4.62 -12.99
CA PHE A 419 2.31 5.38 -13.60
C PHE A 419 1.24 5.62 -12.54
N TYR A 420 0.84 6.88 -12.36
CA TYR A 420 -0.10 7.28 -11.31
C TYR A 420 -1.49 7.39 -11.93
N PHE A 421 -2.44 6.60 -11.42
CA PHE A 421 -3.85 6.68 -11.81
C PHE A 421 -4.67 7.31 -10.69
N ASN A 422 -5.57 8.24 -11.02
CA ASN A 422 -6.56 8.72 -10.06
C ASN A 422 -7.71 7.70 -9.89
N ASP A 423 -8.67 8.02 -9.03
CA ASP A 423 -9.82 7.17 -8.74
C ASP A 423 -10.76 7.00 -9.95
N ASP A 424 -10.81 7.95 -10.88
CA ASP A 424 -11.52 7.82 -12.17
C ASP A 424 -10.78 6.97 -13.22
N GLY A 425 -9.58 6.46 -12.90
CA GLY A 425 -8.77 5.66 -13.82
C GLY A 425 -8.00 6.49 -14.87
N GLN A 426 -7.90 7.81 -14.67
CA GLN A 426 -7.09 8.69 -15.50
C GLN A 426 -5.61 8.62 -15.09
N LEU A 427 -4.71 8.49 -16.07
CA LEU A 427 -3.27 8.66 -15.84
C LEU A 427 -2.96 10.13 -15.55
N VAL A 428 -2.62 10.44 -14.31
CA VAL A 428 -2.43 11.83 -13.82
C VAL A 428 -0.97 12.23 -13.67
N ALA A 429 -0.07 11.26 -13.52
CA ALA A 429 1.38 11.50 -13.47
C ALA A 429 2.16 10.25 -13.91
N MET A 430 3.46 10.44 -14.14
CA MET A 430 4.42 9.34 -14.23
C MET A 430 5.69 9.69 -13.47
N ARG A 431 6.35 8.67 -12.93
CA ARG A 431 7.71 8.72 -12.42
C ARG A 431 8.61 7.89 -13.33
N TYR A 432 9.80 8.39 -13.62
CA TYR A 432 10.90 7.63 -14.21
C TYR A 432 12.19 7.98 -13.46
N GLU A 433 12.77 6.99 -12.78
CA GLU A 433 13.93 7.13 -11.90
C GLU A 433 13.69 8.24 -10.87
N ASN A 434 14.38 9.36 -10.95
CA ASN A 434 14.21 10.48 -10.04
C ASN A 434 13.06 11.42 -10.47
N TRP A 435 12.64 11.37 -11.73
CA TRP A 435 11.80 12.39 -12.33
C TRP A 435 10.34 12.05 -12.25
N LYS A 436 9.54 12.90 -11.59
CA LYS A 436 8.08 12.84 -11.65
C LYS A 436 7.55 13.96 -12.53
N LEU A 437 6.67 13.60 -13.47
CA LEU A 437 5.92 14.52 -14.31
C LEU A 437 4.44 14.41 -13.98
N VAL A 438 3.80 15.53 -13.66
CA VAL A 438 2.37 15.62 -13.32
C VAL A 438 1.61 16.22 -14.49
N PHE A 439 0.71 15.43 -15.08
CA PHE A 439 -0.13 15.82 -16.22
C PHE A 439 -1.46 16.43 -15.77
N SER A 440 -2.01 15.95 -14.65
CA SER A 440 -3.20 16.49 -14.01
C SER A 440 -2.97 16.58 -12.51
N GLU A 441 -3.34 17.70 -11.90
CA GLU A 441 -3.13 17.93 -10.47
C GLU A 441 -4.44 18.04 -9.69
N GLN A 442 -4.48 17.47 -8.49
CA GLN A 442 -5.47 17.80 -7.48
C GLN A 442 -5.06 19.11 -6.80
N ARG A 443 -5.83 20.17 -7.07
CA ARG A 443 -5.58 21.51 -6.54
C ARG A 443 -6.21 21.73 -5.17
N ALA A 444 -7.27 20.98 -4.84
CA ALA A 444 -7.84 21.01 -3.51
C ALA A 444 -6.82 20.49 -2.50
N THR A 445 -6.66 21.21 -1.40
CA THR A 445 -5.75 20.85 -0.31
C THR A 445 -6.55 20.53 0.94
N GLY A 446 -6.39 19.32 1.48
CA GLY A 446 -7.09 18.88 2.68
C GLY A 446 -8.61 18.81 2.55
N THR A 447 -9.27 18.32 3.60
CA THR A 447 -10.74 18.21 3.72
C THR A 447 -11.37 17.23 2.72
N LEU A 448 -12.70 17.04 2.79
CA LEU A 448 -13.43 16.27 1.78
C LEU A 448 -13.48 16.95 0.40
N ARG A 449 -12.97 18.19 0.24
CA ARG A 449 -12.86 18.82 -1.07
C ARG A 449 -11.99 18.03 -2.05
N ILE A 450 -10.97 17.32 -1.56
CA ILE A 450 -10.15 16.40 -2.37
C ILE A 450 -10.99 15.33 -3.08
N TRP A 451 -12.08 14.89 -2.45
CA TRP A 451 -12.98 13.87 -3.01
C TRP A 451 -14.09 14.49 -3.87
N ALA A 452 -14.41 15.77 -3.66
CA ALA A 452 -15.50 16.46 -4.34
C ALA A 452 -15.05 17.23 -5.59
N GLU A 453 -13.79 17.69 -5.63
CA GLU A 453 -13.27 18.53 -6.70
C GLU A 453 -12.49 17.72 -7.75
N PRO A 454 -12.67 18.05 -9.04
CA PRO A 454 -12.00 17.33 -10.11
C PRO A 454 -10.50 17.65 -10.15
N PHE A 455 -9.74 16.72 -10.70
CA PHE A 455 -8.37 16.98 -11.11
C PHE A 455 -8.33 18.04 -12.22
N THR A 456 -7.31 18.91 -12.20
CA THR A 456 -7.10 19.91 -13.25
C THR A 456 -6.02 19.45 -14.24
N PRO A 457 -6.36 19.21 -15.52
CA PRO A 457 -5.37 18.91 -16.56
C PRO A 457 -4.44 20.10 -16.81
N LEU A 458 -3.16 19.81 -17.01
CA LEU A 458 -2.12 20.81 -17.24
C LEU A 458 -1.69 20.83 -18.70
N ARG A 459 -1.47 22.04 -19.23
CA ARG A 459 -0.89 22.23 -20.58
C ARG A 459 0.63 22.06 -20.59
N VAL A 460 1.26 22.41 -19.47
CA VAL A 460 2.69 22.20 -19.20
C VAL A 460 2.74 21.33 -17.95
N PRO A 461 3.24 20.08 -18.04
CA PRO A 461 3.33 19.21 -16.87
C PRO A 461 4.20 19.84 -15.78
N LYS A 462 3.82 19.70 -14.51
CA LYS A 462 4.77 19.98 -13.42
C LYS A 462 5.83 18.89 -13.43
N MET A 463 7.04 19.25 -13.01
CA MET A 463 8.17 18.34 -12.96
C MET A 463 8.88 18.44 -11.62
N PHE A 464 9.29 17.30 -11.07
CA PHE A 464 10.03 17.22 -9.82
C PHE A 464 11.16 16.20 -9.97
N ASP A 465 12.36 16.54 -9.50
CA ASP A 465 13.38 15.56 -9.16
C ASP A 465 13.13 15.12 -7.71
N LEU A 466 12.56 13.93 -7.52
CA LEU A 466 12.16 13.39 -6.23
C LEU A 466 13.35 13.03 -5.31
N ARG A 467 14.60 13.12 -5.79
CA ARG A 467 15.77 13.04 -4.91
C ARG A 467 16.15 14.41 -4.36
N ALA A 468 15.99 15.46 -5.15
CA ALA A 468 16.22 16.83 -4.72
C ALA A 468 15.03 17.43 -3.96
N ASP A 469 13.81 17.05 -4.32
CA ASP A 469 12.54 17.53 -3.77
C ASP A 469 11.56 16.36 -3.56
N PRO A 470 11.83 15.47 -2.59
CA PRO A 470 10.98 14.29 -2.33
C PRO A 470 9.57 14.66 -1.89
N TYR A 471 9.35 15.90 -1.45
CA TYR A 471 8.07 16.39 -0.93
C TYR A 471 7.31 17.27 -1.93
N GLU A 472 7.78 17.41 -3.16
CA GLU A 472 7.11 18.14 -4.25
C GLU A 472 6.73 19.59 -3.89
N ARG A 473 7.68 20.35 -3.33
CA ARG A 473 7.46 21.73 -2.86
C ARG A 473 8.14 22.79 -3.72
N ALA A 474 8.98 22.41 -4.68
CA ALA A 474 9.77 23.35 -5.46
C ALA A 474 8.90 24.35 -6.24
N ASP A 475 7.75 23.92 -6.76
CA ASP A 475 6.79 24.79 -7.47
C ASP A 475 6.12 25.84 -6.58
N LEU A 476 6.16 25.65 -5.26
CA LEU A 476 5.59 26.57 -4.26
C LEU A 476 6.64 27.48 -3.62
N THR A 477 7.87 26.98 -3.47
CA THR A 477 8.87 27.59 -2.58
C THR A 477 10.08 28.17 -3.30
N SER A 478 10.35 27.77 -4.55
CA SER A 478 11.56 28.17 -5.27
C SER A 478 11.31 29.36 -6.20
N ASN A 479 12.22 30.34 -6.15
CA ASN A 479 12.24 31.48 -7.07
C ASN A 479 12.65 31.09 -8.50
N THR A 480 13.30 29.94 -8.69
CA THR A 480 13.90 29.52 -9.97
C THR A 480 13.29 28.24 -10.51
N TYR A 481 12.15 27.79 -9.95
CA TYR A 481 11.50 26.54 -10.37
C TYR A 481 11.18 26.53 -11.87
N TYR A 482 10.57 27.60 -12.38
CA TYR A 482 10.14 27.64 -13.78
C TYR A 482 11.30 27.75 -14.76
N ASP A 483 12.38 28.47 -14.42
CA ASP A 483 13.62 28.44 -15.21
C ASP A 483 14.19 27.01 -15.27
N TRP A 484 14.22 26.33 -14.12
CA TRP A 484 14.65 24.93 -14.03
C TRP A 484 13.77 23.98 -14.86
N VAL A 485 12.44 24.19 -14.90
CA VAL A 485 11.51 23.43 -15.74
C VAL A 485 11.76 23.69 -17.23
N LEU A 486 11.96 24.95 -17.63
CA LEU A 486 12.22 25.33 -19.02
C LEU A 486 13.51 24.68 -19.54
N ASP A 487 14.57 24.67 -18.74
CA ASP A 487 15.84 24.02 -19.06
C ASP A 487 15.72 22.49 -19.19
N ARG A 488 14.65 21.89 -18.66
CA ARG A 488 14.39 20.45 -18.61
C ARG A 488 13.20 20.01 -19.44
N ALA A 489 12.70 20.89 -20.31
CA ALA A 489 11.61 20.56 -21.24
C ALA A 489 11.90 19.32 -22.11
N TYR A 490 13.18 18.98 -22.31
CA TYR A 490 13.62 17.77 -23.01
C TYR A 490 13.14 16.45 -22.36
N LEU A 491 12.68 16.46 -21.11
CA LEU A 491 12.12 15.28 -20.44
C LEU A 491 10.65 15.00 -20.83
N VAL A 492 9.93 15.98 -21.38
CA VAL A 492 8.49 15.85 -21.68
C VAL A 492 8.23 14.88 -22.83
N VAL A 493 9.00 14.96 -23.92
CA VAL A 493 8.79 14.11 -25.10
C VAL A 493 9.10 12.63 -24.80
N PRO A 494 10.23 12.27 -24.14
CA PRO A 494 10.45 10.90 -23.70
C PRO A 494 9.37 10.38 -22.75
N ALA A 495 8.90 11.21 -21.81
CA ALA A 495 7.80 10.86 -20.91
C ALA A 495 6.53 10.47 -21.69
N GLN A 496 6.15 11.26 -22.70
CA GLN A 496 5.03 10.92 -23.60
C GLN A 496 5.25 9.60 -24.34
N ALA A 497 6.47 9.30 -24.79
CA ALA A 497 6.77 8.04 -25.46
C ALA A 497 6.61 6.83 -24.52
N TYR A 498 7.06 6.92 -23.28
CA TYR A 498 6.86 5.86 -22.28
C TYR A 498 5.38 5.67 -21.91
N VAL A 499 4.63 6.76 -21.75
CA VAL A 499 3.17 6.70 -21.55
C VAL A 499 2.49 6.04 -22.76
N ALA A 500 2.86 6.42 -23.98
CA ALA A 500 2.32 5.82 -25.20
C ALA A 500 2.63 4.32 -25.28
N GLN A 501 3.87 3.91 -24.97
CA GLN A 501 4.27 2.50 -24.95
C GLN A 501 3.43 1.70 -23.93
N PHE A 502 3.22 2.26 -22.74
CA PHE A 502 2.37 1.63 -21.72
C PHE A 502 0.92 1.51 -22.20
N LEU A 503 0.33 2.59 -22.70
CA LEU A 503 -1.05 2.61 -23.19
C LEU A 503 -1.26 1.70 -24.42
N GLU A 504 -0.24 1.52 -25.27
CA GLU A 504 -0.30 0.64 -26.43
C GLU A 504 -0.57 -0.83 -26.03
N THR A 505 -0.11 -1.26 -24.85
CA THR A 505 -0.35 -2.62 -24.34
C THR A 505 -1.84 -2.92 -24.16
N PHE A 506 -2.69 -1.91 -23.97
CA PHE A 506 -4.14 -2.10 -23.77
C PHE A 506 -4.88 -2.49 -25.04
N LYS A 507 -4.23 -2.38 -26.22
CA LYS A 507 -4.80 -2.91 -27.47
C LYS A 507 -4.91 -4.43 -27.46
N GLU A 508 -3.92 -5.11 -26.88
CA GLU A 508 -3.92 -6.57 -26.76
C GLU A 508 -4.51 -7.03 -25.41
N TYR A 509 -4.34 -6.22 -24.35
CA TYR A 509 -4.80 -6.52 -22.99
C TYR A 509 -5.74 -5.41 -22.49
N PRO A 510 -6.97 -5.34 -23.02
CA PRO A 510 -7.92 -4.28 -22.66
C PRO A 510 -8.34 -4.37 -21.19
N PRO A 511 -8.85 -3.26 -20.61
CA PRO A 511 -9.40 -3.27 -19.26
C PRO A 511 -10.50 -4.33 -19.09
N ALA A 512 -10.51 -5.02 -17.96
CA ALA A 512 -11.53 -6.01 -17.60
C ALA A 512 -12.91 -5.35 -17.42
N GLN A 513 -12.93 -4.10 -16.96
CA GLN A 513 -14.11 -3.27 -16.78
C GLN A 513 -13.73 -1.79 -16.72
N ARG A 514 -14.73 -0.90 -16.71
CA ARG A 514 -14.53 0.52 -16.40
C ARG A 514 -14.57 0.75 -14.88
N PRO A 515 -13.80 1.73 -14.35
CA PRO A 515 -13.98 2.20 -12.99
C PRO A 515 -15.42 2.63 -12.69
N ALA A 516 -15.84 2.43 -11.44
CA ALA A 516 -17.08 3.01 -10.94
C ALA A 516 -17.01 4.54 -10.98
N SER A 517 -18.18 5.20 -11.02
CA SER A 517 -18.30 6.66 -10.91
C SER A 517 -19.25 7.01 -9.76
N PHE A 518 -18.92 8.06 -9.01
CA PHE A 518 -19.86 8.67 -8.04
C PHE A 518 -20.84 9.64 -8.71
N SER A 519 -20.59 9.97 -9.97
CA SER A 519 -21.41 10.87 -10.76
C SER A 519 -22.39 10.08 -11.65
N ILE A 520 -23.35 10.78 -12.24
CA ILE A 520 -24.36 10.18 -13.12
C ILE A 520 -23.89 10.07 -14.58
N ASP A 521 -22.68 10.52 -14.90
CA ASP A 521 -22.09 10.55 -16.23
C ASP A 521 -22.19 9.20 -16.96
N GLN A 522 -21.79 8.11 -16.32
CA GLN A 522 -21.84 6.78 -16.94
C GLN A 522 -23.27 6.31 -17.19
N ILE A 523 -24.22 6.68 -16.31
CA ILE A 523 -25.65 6.37 -16.48
C ILE A 523 -26.19 7.17 -17.68
N GLN A 524 -25.80 8.44 -17.81
CA GLN A 524 -26.16 9.30 -18.94
C GLN A 524 -25.58 8.77 -20.25
N GLU A 525 -24.30 8.38 -20.27
CA GLU A 525 -23.65 7.78 -21.45
C GLU A 525 -24.37 6.49 -21.90
N GLN A 526 -24.71 5.60 -20.96
CA GLN A 526 -25.44 4.37 -21.26
C GLN A 526 -26.82 4.66 -21.87
N LEU A 527 -27.54 5.62 -21.30
CA LEU A 527 -28.84 6.04 -21.80
C LEU A 527 -28.73 6.68 -23.19
N GLU A 528 -27.72 7.52 -23.42
CA GLU A 528 -27.44 8.12 -24.74
C GLU A 528 -27.07 7.06 -25.79
N GLN A 529 -26.28 6.05 -25.43
CA GLN A 529 -25.97 4.93 -26.31
C GLN A 529 -27.21 4.10 -26.64
N GLN A 530 -28.10 3.87 -25.67
CA GLN A 530 -29.38 3.21 -25.91
C GLN A 530 -30.24 4.00 -26.90
N PHE A 531 -30.31 5.32 -26.77
CA PHE A 531 -31.03 6.19 -27.72
C PHE A 531 -30.41 6.15 -29.12
N LYS A 532 -29.08 6.16 -29.25
CA LYS A 532 -28.39 6.03 -30.54
C LYS A 532 -28.66 4.68 -31.21
N ASN A 533 -28.73 3.60 -30.42
CA ASN A 533 -28.99 2.26 -30.93
C ASN A 533 -30.48 2.03 -31.30
N THR A 534 -31.41 2.76 -30.68
CA THR A 534 -32.85 2.69 -31.00
C THR A 534 -33.26 3.68 -32.10
N GLY A 535 -32.51 4.77 -32.29
CA GLY A 535 -32.75 5.79 -33.33
C GLY A 535 -32.25 5.43 -34.74
N GLY A 536 -31.59 4.29 -34.94
CA GLY A 536 -31.12 3.81 -36.25
C GLY A 536 -32.21 3.15 -37.12
N GLY A 537 -33.48 3.23 -36.71
CA GLY A 537 -34.63 2.61 -37.36
C GLY A 537 -35.72 3.59 -37.84
N GLN A 538 -35.35 4.83 -38.17
CA GLN A 538 -36.22 5.77 -38.88
C GLN A 538 -35.57 6.31 -40.13
#